data_AF-A0A356AQU1-F1
#
_entry.id   AF-A0A356AQU1-F1
#
_cell.length_a   1.000
_cell.length_b   1.000
_cell.length_c   1.000
_cell.angle_alpha   90.00
_cell.angle_beta   90.00
_cell.angle_gamma   90.00
#
_symmetry.space_group_name_H-M   'P 1'
#
loop_
_entity.id
_entity.type
_entity.pdbx_description
1 polymer ?
#
loop_
_entity_poly.entity_id
_entity_poly.type
_entity_poly.pdbx_seq_one_letter_code
_entity_poly.pdbx_strand_id
1 'polypeptide(L)'
;GIKTAKSIYDVSKAEENDLGWSGIGQYTDLTNPYHMMMLMGAIANGGVPVQPYFIGDIKTSFGLSVKKGETRDGARMVKESTAAALKDMMRYNVTSDYGDSMFPGLKVCAKTGTAEVGGGKKPNGWMVGFSSDPKTP
;
A
#
# COMPACT_ATOMS: atom_id res chain seq x y z
N GLY A 1 -4.79 -16.31 14.48
CA GLY A 1 -4.11 -15.15 13.84
C GLY A 1 -5.14 -14.16 13.34
N ILE A 2 -4.71 -12.98 12.90
CA ILE A 2 -5.57 -11.97 12.27
C ILE A 2 -6.10 -12.53 10.94
N LYS A 3 -7.42 -12.58 10.77
CA LYS A 3 -8.05 -12.99 9.51
C LYS A 3 -8.15 -11.76 8.60
N THR A 4 -7.50 -11.82 7.44
CA THR A 4 -7.64 -10.81 6.38
C THR A 4 -8.07 -11.51 5.09
N ALA A 5 -8.98 -10.89 4.33
CA ALA A 5 -9.38 -11.40 3.02
C ALA A 5 -8.23 -11.16 2.03
N LYS A 6 -8.00 -12.11 1.11
CA LYS A 6 -7.02 -11.92 0.03
C LYS A 6 -7.52 -10.83 -0.92
N SER A 7 -6.61 -9.98 -1.41
CA SER A 7 -6.94 -9.09 -2.53
C SER A 7 -7.20 -9.90 -3.80
N ILE A 8 -8.10 -9.43 -4.65
CA ILE A 8 -8.52 -10.07 -5.89
C ILE A 8 -8.43 -9.03 -7.00
N TYR A 9 -7.75 -9.39 -8.07
CA TYR A 9 -7.72 -8.65 -9.32
C TYR A 9 -7.90 -9.66 -10.45
N ASP A 10 -9.07 -9.62 -11.09
CA ASP A 10 -9.41 -10.51 -12.20
C ASP A 10 -10.28 -9.74 -13.20
N VAL A 11 -9.64 -9.33 -14.30
CA VAL A 11 -10.29 -8.64 -15.42
C VAL A 11 -10.36 -9.53 -16.66
N SER A 12 -10.18 -10.84 -16.51
CA SER A 12 -10.13 -11.79 -17.63
C SER A 12 -11.43 -11.86 -18.46
N LYS A 13 -12.54 -11.41 -17.87
CA LYS A 13 -13.87 -11.36 -18.49
C LYS A 13 -14.42 -9.93 -18.58
N ALA A 14 -13.57 -8.92 -18.40
CA ALA A 14 -14.00 -7.53 -18.47
C ALA A 14 -14.25 -7.12 -19.93
N GLU A 15 -15.40 -6.52 -20.20
CA GLU A 15 -15.62 -5.76 -21.44
C GLU A 15 -14.85 -4.42 -21.39
N GLU A 16 -14.76 -3.69 -22.49
CA GLU A 16 -13.97 -2.44 -22.55
C GLU A 16 -14.35 -1.43 -21.45
N ASN A 17 -15.65 -1.26 -21.20
CA ASN A 17 -16.12 -0.37 -20.14
C ASN A 17 -15.69 -0.88 -18.75
N ASP A 18 -15.85 -2.18 -18.48
CA ASP A 18 -15.46 -2.79 -17.21
C ASP A 18 -13.96 -2.67 -16.95
N LEU A 19 -13.14 -2.80 -18.00
CA LEU A 19 -11.70 -2.58 -17.93
C LEU A 19 -11.38 -1.12 -17.60
N GLY A 20 -12.12 -0.17 -18.17
CA GLY A 20 -12.04 1.25 -17.81
C GLY A 20 -12.36 1.50 -16.33
N TRP A 21 -13.41 0.86 -15.81
CA TRP A 21 -13.76 0.92 -14.38
C TRP A 21 -12.68 0.29 -13.50
N SER A 22 -12.14 -0.87 -13.87
CA SER A 22 -11.01 -1.49 -13.14
C SER A 22 -9.77 -0.57 -13.14
N GLY A 23 -9.48 0.11 -14.26
CA GLY A 23 -8.34 1.03 -14.37
C GLY A 23 -8.35 2.19 -13.36
N ILE A 24 -9.50 2.53 -12.79
CA ILE A 24 -9.65 3.55 -11.73
C ILE A 24 -9.87 2.94 -10.33
N GLY A 25 -9.73 1.62 -10.17
CA GLY A 25 -9.87 0.91 -8.90
C GLY A 25 -11.30 0.49 -8.56
N GLN A 26 -12.17 0.34 -9.56
CA GLN A 26 -13.56 -0.11 -9.42
C GLN A 26 -13.76 -1.49 -10.09
N TYR A 27 -14.98 -1.81 -10.53
CA TYR A 27 -15.35 -3.12 -11.08
C TYR A 27 -15.13 -4.24 -10.04
N THR A 28 -14.36 -5.27 -10.35
CA THR A 28 -14.09 -6.43 -9.48
C THR A 28 -12.79 -6.29 -8.70
N ASP A 29 -12.17 -5.12 -8.72
CA ASP A 29 -10.94 -4.84 -7.97
C ASP A 29 -11.23 -4.85 -6.46
N LEU A 30 -10.64 -5.83 -5.77
CA LEU A 30 -10.76 -5.95 -4.32
C LEU A 30 -9.38 -5.93 -3.70
N THR A 31 -9.16 -4.99 -2.79
CA THR A 31 -7.89 -4.88 -2.06
C THR A 31 -8.10 -4.98 -0.56
N ASN A 32 -7.08 -5.43 0.15
CA ASN A 32 -7.03 -5.35 1.60
C ASN A 32 -5.91 -4.39 2.04
N PRO A 33 -6.00 -3.79 3.24
CA PRO A 33 -4.99 -2.84 3.71
C PRO A 33 -3.57 -3.41 3.75
N TYR A 34 -3.40 -4.69 4.09
CA TYR A 34 -2.08 -5.34 4.12
C TYR A 34 -1.43 -5.38 2.73
N HIS A 35 -2.19 -5.71 1.70
CA HIS A 35 -1.68 -5.71 0.33
C HIS A 35 -1.35 -4.29 -0.14
N MET A 36 -2.16 -3.29 0.22
CA MET A 36 -1.82 -1.90 -0.07
C MET A 36 -0.53 -1.44 0.64
N MET A 37 -0.31 -1.84 1.90
CA MET A 37 0.97 -1.58 2.58
C MET A 37 2.16 -2.20 1.83
N MET A 38 2.00 -3.42 1.32
CA MET A 38 3.03 -4.07 0.50
C MET A 38 3.36 -3.28 -0.76
N LEU A 39 2.33 -2.80 -1.48
CA LEU A 39 2.51 -1.99 -2.69
C LEU A 39 3.21 -0.66 -2.38
N MET A 40 2.80 0.02 -1.30
CA MET A 40 3.46 1.26 -0.87
C MET A 40 4.91 1.02 -0.47
N GLY A 41 5.19 -0.06 0.27
CA GLY A 41 6.54 -0.48 0.60
C GLY A 41 7.40 -0.75 -0.63
N ALA A 42 6.84 -1.39 -1.67
CA ALA A 42 7.54 -1.58 -2.94
C ALA A 42 7.89 -0.25 -3.60
N ILE A 43 6.94 0.70 -3.69
CA ILE A 43 7.20 2.02 -4.31
C ILE A 43 8.27 2.79 -3.51
N ALA A 44 8.17 2.77 -2.18
CA ALA A 44 9.15 3.40 -1.30
C ALA A 44 10.56 2.83 -1.50
N ASN A 45 10.64 1.50 -1.62
CA ASN A 45 11.87 0.70 -1.67
C ASN A 45 12.26 0.26 -3.10
N GLY A 46 12.15 1.18 -4.08
CA GLY A 46 12.72 0.99 -5.41
C GLY A 46 12.13 -0.18 -6.22
N GLY A 47 10.88 -0.56 -5.94
CA GLY A 47 10.13 -1.61 -6.61
C GLY A 47 10.13 -2.97 -5.92
N VAL A 48 10.78 -3.11 -4.75
CA VAL A 48 10.86 -4.36 -3.99
C VAL A 48 10.13 -4.22 -2.66
N PRO A 49 9.02 -4.93 -2.42
CA PRO A 49 8.31 -4.83 -1.15
C PRO A 49 9.08 -5.54 -0.03
N VAL A 50 8.88 -5.07 1.20
CA VAL A 50 9.26 -5.79 2.42
C VAL A 50 8.03 -6.51 2.95
N GLN A 51 8.13 -7.78 3.34
CA GLN A 51 7.04 -8.54 3.98
C GLN A 51 6.85 -8.08 5.44
N PRO A 52 5.68 -7.51 5.82
CA PRO A 52 5.39 -7.16 7.20
C PRO A 52 5.35 -8.40 8.08
N TYR A 53 5.86 -8.25 9.30
CA TYR A 53 5.77 -9.26 10.34
C TYR A 53 5.36 -8.59 11.66
N PHE A 54 4.57 -9.30 12.46
CA PHE A 54 4.05 -8.78 13.73
C PHE A 54 4.84 -9.25 14.96
N ILE A 55 5.48 -10.42 14.87
CA ILE A 55 6.16 -11.04 16.01
C ILE A 55 7.65 -10.76 15.88
N GLY A 56 8.17 -9.88 16.75
CA GLY A 56 9.59 -9.51 16.77
C GLY A 56 10.50 -10.54 17.45
N ASP A 57 10.04 -11.19 18.52
CA ASP A 57 10.80 -12.23 19.22
C ASP A 57 9.85 -13.12 20.03
N ILE A 58 10.04 -14.44 19.96
CA ILE A 58 9.37 -15.42 20.80
C ILE A 58 10.41 -15.91 21.80
N LYS A 59 10.18 -15.66 23.08
CA LYS A 59 11.09 -16.05 24.16
C LYS A 59 10.46 -17.11 25.06
N THR A 60 11.32 -17.96 25.64
CA THR A 60 10.94 -18.84 26.75
C THR A 60 10.66 -18.04 28.02
N SER A 61 10.10 -18.69 29.05
CA SER A 61 9.94 -18.10 30.40
C SER A 61 11.26 -17.65 31.03
N PHE A 62 12.39 -18.22 30.61
CA PHE A 62 13.73 -17.86 31.05
C PHE A 62 14.39 -16.75 30.20
N GLY A 63 13.66 -16.16 29.25
CA GLY A 63 14.14 -15.07 28.41
C GLY A 63 14.99 -15.50 27.21
N LEU A 64 15.22 -16.79 27.00
CA LEU A 64 15.94 -17.31 25.83
C LEU A 64 15.10 -17.17 24.56
N SER A 65 15.66 -16.58 23.51
CA SER A 65 15.00 -16.42 22.21
C SER A 65 14.89 -17.76 21.48
N VAL A 66 13.67 -18.08 21.06
CA VAL A 66 13.30 -19.30 20.32
C VAL A 66 13.13 -18.99 18.83
N LYS A 67 12.60 -17.80 18.51
CA LYS A 67 12.39 -17.35 17.13
C LYS A 67 12.38 -15.83 17.09
N LYS A 68 13.17 -15.25 16.19
CA LYS A 68 13.13 -13.81 15.91
C LYS A 68 12.30 -13.53 14.66
N GLY A 69 11.57 -12.42 14.71
CA GLY A 69 11.00 -11.79 13.52
C GLY A 69 12.12 -11.17 12.72
N GLU A 70 12.10 -11.41 11.41
CA GLU A 70 13.14 -10.94 10.51
C GLU A 70 12.47 -10.34 9.29
N THR A 71 12.98 -9.19 8.87
CA THR A 71 12.64 -8.53 7.61
C THR A 71 12.97 -9.47 6.46
N ARG A 72 12.02 -9.63 5.53
CA ARG A 72 12.21 -10.41 4.32
C ARG A 72 11.73 -9.62 3.12
N ASP A 73 12.59 -9.48 2.14
CA ASP A 73 12.21 -8.88 0.86
C ASP A 73 11.29 -9.83 0.09
N GLY A 74 10.30 -9.26 -0.60
CA GLY A 74 9.50 -9.96 -1.58
C GLY A 74 10.14 -9.95 -2.97
N ALA A 75 9.44 -10.53 -3.93
CA ALA A 75 9.82 -10.40 -5.33
C ALA A 75 9.63 -8.95 -5.82
N ARG A 76 10.53 -8.49 -6.70
CA ARG A 76 10.41 -7.20 -7.36
C ARG A 76 9.07 -7.10 -8.10
N MET A 77 8.26 -6.10 -7.76
CA MET A 77 6.96 -5.85 -8.36
C MET A 77 7.06 -4.92 -9.57
N VAL A 78 7.96 -3.93 -9.52
CA VAL A 78 8.19 -2.98 -10.62
C VAL A 78 9.68 -2.66 -10.77
N LYS A 79 10.05 -2.07 -11.91
CA LYS A 79 11.40 -1.52 -12.12
C LYS A 79 11.63 -0.36 -11.15
N GLU A 80 12.88 -0.15 -10.78
CA GLU A 80 13.28 0.96 -9.91
C GLU A 80 12.87 2.32 -10.48
N SER A 81 13.07 2.53 -11.80
CA SER A 81 12.64 3.76 -12.46
C SER A 81 11.13 3.98 -12.44
N THR A 82 10.33 2.90 -12.52
CA THR A 82 8.88 2.97 -12.35
C THR A 82 8.50 3.35 -10.93
N ALA A 83 9.15 2.75 -9.93
CA ALA A 83 8.91 3.09 -8.52
C ALA A 83 9.28 4.55 -8.22
N ALA A 84 10.39 5.05 -8.79
CA ALA A 84 10.80 6.45 -8.66
C ALA A 84 9.76 7.41 -9.27
N ALA A 85 9.29 7.13 -10.48
CA ALA A 85 8.25 7.92 -11.13
C ALA A 85 6.93 7.94 -10.31
N LEU A 86 6.51 6.78 -9.78
CA LEU A 86 5.33 6.70 -8.92
C LEU A 86 5.50 7.50 -7.62
N LYS A 87 6.67 7.42 -6.98
CA LYS A 87 7.01 8.20 -5.79
C LYS A 87 6.90 9.71 -6.05
N ASP A 88 7.41 10.18 -7.18
CA ASP A 88 7.35 11.59 -7.56
C ASP A 88 5.91 12.04 -7.83
N MET A 89 5.12 11.23 -8.55
CA MET A 89 3.69 11.51 -8.79
C MET A 89 2.89 11.56 -7.47
N MET A 90 3.13 10.62 -6.56
CA MET A 90 2.49 10.60 -5.24
C MET A 90 2.93 11.75 -4.34
N ARG A 91 4.19 12.19 -4.46
CA ARG A 91 4.68 13.37 -3.75
C ARG A 91 4.01 14.64 -4.29
N TYR A 92 3.95 14.76 -5.62
CA TYR A 92 3.32 15.87 -6.29
C TYR A 92 1.86 16.03 -5.84
N ASN A 93 1.08 14.95 -5.89
CA ASN A 93 -0.31 14.91 -5.43
C ASN A 93 -0.50 15.47 -4.01
N VAL A 94 0.41 15.15 -3.07
CA VAL A 94 0.37 15.73 -1.72
C VAL A 94 0.64 17.23 -1.75
N THR A 95 1.68 17.67 -2.44
CA THR A 95 2.08 19.07 -2.48
C THR A 95 1.14 19.97 -3.30
N SER A 96 0.43 19.43 -4.30
CA SER A 96 -0.49 20.17 -5.16
C SER A 96 -1.88 20.31 -4.57
N ASP A 97 -2.42 19.23 -3.99
CA ASP A 97 -3.86 19.16 -3.69
C ASP A 97 -4.18 19.10 -2.19
N TYR A 98 -3.24 18.62 -1.37
CA TYR A 98 -3.46 18.30 0.04
C TYR A 98 -2.74 19.25 0.99
N GLY A 99 -1.49 19.60 0.65
CA GLY A 99 -0.59 20.41 1.45
C GLY A 99 0.20 19.61 2.48
N ASP A 100 1.50 19.90 2.57
CA ASP A 100 2.38 19.32 3.59
C ASP A 100 1.96 19.65 5.02
N SER A 101 1.21 20.74 5.22
CA SER A 101 0.68 21.14 6.53
C SER A 101 -0.23 20.09 7.15
N MET A 102 -0.82 19.18 6.37
CA MET A 102 -1.58 18.04 6.88
C MET A 102 -0.72 16.96 7.55
N PHE A 103 0.59 16.94 7.25
CA PHE A 103 1.52 15.92 7.76
C PHE A 103 2.78 16.56 8.36
N PRO A 104 2.66 17.33 9.47
CA PRO A 104 3.81 18.00 10.08
C PRO A 104 4.94 17.03 10.43
N GLY A 105 6.16 17.34 9.98
CA GLY A 105 7.35 16.54 10.26
C GLY A 105 7.55 15.31 9.36
N LEU A 106 6.66 15.09 8.38
CA LEU A 106 6.77 14.01 7.40
C LEU A 106 6.93 14.56 5.99
N LYS A 107 7.61 13.81 5.12
CA LYS A 107 7.67 14.10 3.68
C LYS A 107 6.81 13.10 2.92
N VAL A 108 5.49 13.23 3.09
CA VAL A 108 4.51 12.25 2.62
C VAL A 108 4.43 12.20 1.09
N CYS A 109 4.42 10.97 0.57
CA CYS A 109 4.00 10.57 -0.77
C CYS A 109 2.71 9.76 -0.59
N ALA A 110 1.58 10.22 -1.15
CA ALA A 110 0.32 9.53 -0.96
C ALA A 110 -0.61 9.63 -2.16
N LYS A 111 -1.53 8.67 -2.23
CA LYS A 111 -2.70 8.71 -3.12
C LYS A 111 -3.95 8.39 -2.33
N THR A 112 -5.00 9.14 -2.63
CA THR A 112 -6.36 8.95 -2.08
C THR A 112 -7.23 8.21 -3.09
N GLY A 113 -8.30 7.61 -2.59
CA GLY A 113 -9.34 7.01 -3.41
C GLY A 113 -10.68 7.05 -2.69
N THR A 114 -11.76 7.10 -3.46
CA THR A 114 -13.12 6.97 -2.96
C THR A 114 -13.76 5.83 -3.73
N ALA A 115 -14.07 4.73 -3.03
CA ALA A 115 -14.62 3.53 -3.67
C ALA A 115 -16.13 3.47 -3.45
N GLU A 116 -16.89 3.44 -4.54
CA GLU A 116 -18.34 3.32 -4.50
C GLU A 116 -18.76 1.92 -4.06
N VAL A 117 -19.75 1.84 -3.17
CA VAL A 117 -20.26 0.56 -2.62
C VAL A 117 -21.60 0.16 -3.26
N GLY A 118 -22.22 1.07 -4.01
CA GLY A 118 -23.53 0.87 -4.65
C GLY A 118 -24.70 0.83 -3.66
N GLY A 119 -25.92 0.74 -4.19
CA GLY A 119 -27.14 0.58 -3.39
C GLY A 119 -27.43 1.71 -2.40
N GLY A 120 -27.01 2.95 -2.74
CA GLY A 120 -27.18 4.13 -1.89
C GLY A 120 -26.32 4.16 -0.62
N LYS A 121 -25.36 3.24 -0.47
CA LYS A 121 -24.42 3.23 0.66
C LYS A 121 -23.36 4.31 0.49
N LYS A 122 -22.88 4.83 1.62
CA LYS A 122 -21.75 5.76 1.62
C LYS A 122 -20.50 5.07 1.07
N PRO A 123 -19.68 5.76 0.26
CA PRO A 123 -18.46 5.19 -0.28
C PRO A 123 -17.39 5.01 0.81
N ASN A 124 -16.41 4.16 0.53
CA ASN A 124 -15.23 4.00 1.38
C ASN A 124 -14.17 5.03 1.00
N GLY A 125 -13.69 5.79 1.99
CA GLY A 125 -12.53 6.67 1.83
C GLY A 125 -11.22 5.91 2.05
N TRP A 126 -10.31 6.03 1.10
CA TRP A 126 -8.97 5.43 1.14
C TRP A 126 -7.90 6.51 1.06
N MET A 127 -6.83 6.28 1.83
CA MET A 127 -5.55 6.94 1.66
C MET A 127 -4.46 5.90 1.86
N VAL A 128 -3.52 5.85 0.93
CA VAL A 128 -2.31 5.01 1.02
C VAL A 128 -1.10 5.89 0.74
N GLY A 129 -0.01 5.62 1.44
CA GLY A 129 1.20 6.41 1.28
C GLY A 129 2.32 5.96 2.21
N PHE A 130 3.43 6.66 2.10
CA PHE A 130 4.63 6.49 2.91
C PHE A 130 5.35 7.85 3.01
N SER A 131 6.31 7.95 3.92
CA SER A 131 7.17 9.13 3.97
C SER A 131 8.44 8.86 3.18
N SER A 132 8.81 9.81 2.34
CA SER A 132 10.04 9.76 1.55
C SER A 132 11.27 10.28 2.32
N ASP A 133 11.09 10.79 3.54
CA ASP A 133 12.20 11.21 4.40
C ASP A 133 12.82 10.00 5.11
N PRO A 134 14.11 9.67 4.89
CA PRO A 134 14.77 8.57 5.58
C PRO A 134 14.81 8.67 7.11
N LYS A 135 14.59 9.87 7.68
CA LYS A 135 14.52 10.09 9.13
C LYS A 135 13.16 9.73 9.72
N THR A 136 12.13 9.71 8.89
CA THR A 136 10.75 9.39 9.27
C THR A 136 10.11 8.48 8.22
N PRO A 137 10.70 7.31 7.90
CA PRO A 137 10.30 6.49 6.76
C PRO A 137 8.89 5.90 6.86
#